data_AF-A0A0L6JHS5-F1
#
_entry.id   AF-A0A0L6JHS5-F1
#
_cell.length_a   1.000
_cell.length_b   1.000
_cell.length_c   1.000
_cell.angle_alpha   90.00
_cell.angle_beta   90.00
_cell.angle_gamma   90.00
#
_symmetry.space_group_name_H-M   'P 1'
#
loop_
_entity.id
_entity.type
_entity.pdbx_description
1 polymer ?
#
loop_
_entity_poly.entity_id
_entity_poly.type
_entity_poly.pdbx_seq_one_letter_code
_entity_poly.pdbx_strand_id
1 'polypeptide(L)'
;MFSACKGRKIFLLLICLVALCGVFISNYAQANADTGVTYKISGYVTPDFDSANPALKSGFTVELSGFSTTTESNNNGYFEISGIPSNPSGYTIKVSKANYLKRLITNVMVTRDLEVGSKSQPVKMWAGDLMNNGVQDDVINLSDFILLAKLFNSVKGDGTYITDADINMDASINIADVIIIAKHFNETPSNYPKVVIDSSPTPTNTSTNTPTNTPTNTPTNTPTPTSTPSNVVTTIEEMETAVKWQLNNRVNTFTITYKNDTTNILDKVENSLNKVLDNDEYLKNSMVSSHYKVSYNATTAWISFEINYLTTKEQEDQLDKKIESVLSEIIYPYMTVHEKEKAIHDYIMLKVNYDESVVENNSYSAYTAMFEGKAVCHGYALLTYKMLNKVGIECRLINSIDHIWNLVKIDGKWYHLDCTWDDGDGNTYFYGYYNLTDEQIAQDRTWDPVPGIVCNTDYLEVLAPLTTDPAIGKIYDEIKNNRYIYY
;
A
#
# COMPACT_ATOMS: atom_id res chain seq x y z
N MET A 1 -12.90 -32.76 22.77
CA MET A 1 -12.08 -33.98 22.92
C MET A 1 -11.16 -34.01 21.70
N PHE A 2 -9.84 -33.85 21.70
CA PHE A 2 -8.71 -33.93 22.65
C PHE A 2 -7.93 -32.59 22.57
N SER A 3 -7.41 -31.95 23.63
CA SER A 3 -6.39 -32.25 24.64
C SER A 3 -4.92 -32.26 24.17
N ALA A 4 -4.24 -31.14 24.51
CA ALA A 4 -2.94 -31.04 25.18
C ALA A 4 -1.60 -31.31 24.46
N CYS A 5 -0.85 -30.22 24.26
CA CYS A 5 0.61 -30.09 24.50
C CYS A 5 0.96 -28.59 24.36
N LYS A 6 1.64 -27.86 25.25
CA LYS A 6 2.51 -28.14 26.39
C LYS A 6 2.42 -26.94 27.35
N GLY A 7 2.38 -27.22 28.65
CA GLY A 7 2.64 -26.24 29.70
C GLY A 7 3.96 -26.56 30.43
N ARG A 8 4.57 -25.50 30.98
CA ARG A 8 5.73 -25.41 31.90
C ARG A 8 7.12 -25.42 31.24
N LYS A 9 7.84 -24.29 31.35
CA LYS A 9 8.61 -23.87 32.54
C LYS A 9 9.10 -22.42 32.39
N ILE A 10 8.54 -21.52 33.20
CA ILE A 10 9.10 -20.19 33.50
C ILE A 10 9.74 -20.33 34.89
N PHE A 11 11.08 -20.23 34.98
CA PHE A 11 11.79 -19.62 36.12
C PHE A 11 13.32 -19.61 35.87
N LEU A 12 13.95 -18.48 36.22
CA LEU A 12 15.40 -18.23 36.41
C LEU A 12 16.32 -18.21 35.18
N LEU A 13 16.60 -17.00 34.66
CA LEU A 13 17.97 -16.50 34.52
C LEU A 13 17.96 -14.96 34.37
N LEU A 14 17.72 -14.26 35.48
CA LEU A 14 18.21 -12.89 35.67
C LEU A 14 19.65 -13.02 36.21
N ILE A 15 20.54 -12.10 35.82
CA ILE A 15 21.99 -12.02 36.14
C ILE A 15 22.88 -12.59 35.02
N CYS A 16 23.17 -11.76 34.01
CA CYS A 16 24.49 -11.58 33.37
C CYS A 16 24.40 -10.75 32.07
N LEU A 17 23.77 -9.56 32.10
CA LEU A 17 23.75 -8.65 30.94
C LEU A 17 24.10 -7.20 31.31
N VAL A 18 25.07 -7.01 32.22
CA VAL A 18 25.62 -5.68 32.58
C VAL A 18 27.14 -5.59 32.32
N ALA A 19 27.75 -6.60 31.69
CA ALA A 19 29.21 -6.64 31.48
C ALA A 19 29.64 -6.92 30.03
N LEU A 20 28.81 -6.61 29.03
CA LEU A 20 29.19 -6.66 27.60
C LEU A 20 28.84 -5.39 26.81
N CYS A 21 28.33 -4.33 27.46
CA CYS A 21 28.15 -3.01 26.84
C CYS A 21 29.43 -2.13 26.86
N GLY A 22 30.57 -2.66 27.31
CA GLY A 22 31.80 -1.89 27.54
C GLY A 22 32.93 -2.09 26.53
N VAL A 23 32.81 -3.01 25.56
CA VAL A 23 33.91 -3.33 24.63
C VAL A 23 33.40 -3.61 23.22
N PHE A 24 32.59 -2.71 22.65
CA PHE A 24 32.39 -2.62 21.19
C PHE A 24 32.10 -1.19 20.71
N ILE A 25 32.54 -0.17 21.47
CA ILE A 25 32.58 1.23 21.00
C ILE A 25 34.04 1.64 20.80
N SER A 26 34.71 1.00 19.85
CA SER A 26 35.95 1.50 19.25
C SER A 26 36.28 0.61 18.04
N ASN A 27 35.67 0.92 16.88
CA ASN A 27 36.18 0.68 15.52
C ASN A 27 35.06 0.62 14.45
N TYR A 28 34.16 1.61 14.44
CA TYR A 28 33.40 1.97 13.22
C TYR A 28 33.67 3.42 12.82
N ALA A 29 34.88 3.90 13.11
CA ALA A 29 35.44 5.07 12.46
C ALA A 29 36.53 4.60 11.49
N GLN A 30 36.43 5.09 10.25
CA GLN A 30 37.33 4.89 9.12
C GLN A 30 37.27 3.55 8.38
N ALA A 31 36.42 3.53 7.35
CA ALA A 31 36.91 3.30 6.00
C ALA A 31 36.01 4.05 5.01
N ASN A 32 36.32 5.32 4.74
CA ASN A 32 36.00 5.95 3.46
C ASN A 32 37.09 6.98 3.18
N ALA A 33 37.66 6.91 1.97
CA ALA A 33 38.82 7.68 1.55
C ALA A 33 38.53 9.19 1.67
N ASP A 34 39.31 9.86 2.51
CA ASP A 34 39.36 11.31 2.59
C ASP A 34 40.01 11.86 1.32
N THR A 35 39.18 12.35 0.41
CA THR A 35 39.62 13.11 -0.78
C THR A 35 39.69 14.61 -0.51
N GLY A 36 39.31 15.08 0.68
CA GLY A 36 39.14 16.50 1.01
C GLY A 36 38.07 17.22 0.17
N VAL A 37 37.36 16.50 -0.71
CA VAL A 37 36.32 17.07 -1.58
C VAL A 37 35.03 17.17 -0.79
N THR A 38 34.47 18.37 -0.78
CA THR A 38 33.19 18.66 -0.15
C THR A 38 32.19 19.14 -1.20
N TYR A 39 30.92 18.93 -0.89
CA TYR A 39 29.79 19.23 -1.74
C TYR A 39 28.70 19.95 -0.95
N LYS A 40 27.71 20.41 -1.68
CA LYS A 40 26.54 21.11 -1.17
C LYS A 40 25.30 20.24 -1.28
N ILE A 41 24.47 20.25 -0.24
CA ILE A 41 23.11 19.71 -0.28
C ILE A 41 22.15 20.87 -0.10
N SER A 42 21.30 21.11 -1.09
CA SER A 42 20.22 22.09 -1.02
C SER A 42 18.87 21.41 -1.25
N GLY A 43 17.78 22.13 -1.05
CA GLY A 43 16.46 21.60 -1.37
C GLY A 43 15.33 22.47 -0.86
N TYR A 44 14.10 21.99 -1.09
CA TYR A 44 12.89 22.63 -0.62
C TYR A 44 12.07 21.68 0.24
N VAL A 45 11.58 22.15 1.37
CA VAL A 45 10.60 21.46 2.23
C VAL A 45 9.30 22.24 2.29
N THR A 46 8.18 21.55 2.48
CA THR A 46 6.89 22.21 2.71
C THR A 46 5.97 21.32 3.54
N PRO A 47 5.07 21.89 4.37
CA PRO A 47 3.99 21.14 4.98
C PRO A 47 3.10 20.46 3.93
N ASP A 48 2.51 19.32 4.28
CA ASP A 48 1.57 18.58 3.43
C ASP A 48 0.11 19.02 3.63
N PHE A 49 -0.12 20.32 3.65
CA PHE A 49 -1.45 20.92 3.59
C PHE A 49 -1.36 22.29 2.93
N ASP A 50 -2.47 22.76 2.37
CA ASP A 50 -2.51 24.05 1.70
C ASP A 50 -2.66 25.17 2.71
N SER A 51 -1.76 26.17 2.63
CA SER A 51 -1.88 27.40 3.40
C SER A 51 -1.24 28.56 2.66
N ALA A 52 -1.87 29.73 2.78
CA ALA A 52 -1.35 30.99 2.25
C ALA A 52 -0.24 31.60 3.14
N ASN A 53 -0.03 31.07 4.36
CA ASN A 53 0.94 31.60 5.30
C ASN A 53 2.36 31.08 4.99
N PRO A 54 3.29 31.93 4.50
CA PRO A 54 4.64 31.50 4.13
C PRO A 54 5.50 31.09 5.34
N ALA A 55 5.14 31.52 6.56
CA ALA A 55 5.87 31.16 7.78
C ALA A 55 5.79 29.65 8.09
N LEU A 56 4.80 28.95 7.54
CA LEU A 56 4.68 27.50 7.71
C LEU A 56 5.80 26.73 7.00
N LYS A 57 6.46 27.33 6.00
CA LYS A 57 7.55 26.71 5.23
C LYS A 57 8.93 26.91 5.84
N SER A 58 9.08 27.82 6.80
CA SER A 58 10.36 28.09 7.48
C SER A 58 10.54 27.27 8.75
N GLY A 59 11.78 27.19 9.25
CA GLY A 59 12.10 26.60 10.55
C GLY A 59 12.05 25.08 10.58
N PHE A 60 12.11 24.40 9.43
CA PHE A 60 12.42 22.96 9.41
C PHE A 60 13.92 22.80 9.53
N THR A 61 14.37 22.15 10.61
CA THR A 61 15.76 21.80 10.81
C THR A 61 16.11 20.64 9.88
N VAL A 62 17.19 20.81 9.12
CA VAL A 62 17.77 19.78 8.26
C VAL A 62 19.18 19.47 8.76
N GLU A 63 19.45 18.20 9.04
CA GLU A 63 20.73 17.73 9.55
C GLU A 63 21.15 16.41 8.90
N LEU A 64 22.46 16.17 8.81
CA LEU A 64 23.01 14.89 8.35
C LEU A 64 23.38 14.03 9.58
N SER A 65 22.89 12.80 9.61
CA SER A 65 23.21 11.85 10.68
C SER A 65 24.73 11.63 10.77
N GLY A 66 25.31 11.85 11.95
CA GLY A 66 26.75 11.74 12.17
C GLY A 66 27.57 13.01 11.88
N PHE A 67 26.92 14.12 11.52
CA PHE A 67 27.53 15.44 11.35
C PHE A 67 26.94 16.46 12.34
N SER A 68 27.75 17.43 12.78
CA SER A 68 27.31 18.49 13.71
C SER A 68 26.66 19.69 13.02
N THR A 69 26.75 19.78 11.68
CA THR A 69 26.20 20.90 10.92
C THR A 69 24.71 20.70 10.64
N THR A 70 23.92 21.68 11.04
CA THR A 70 22.49 21.78 10.74
C THR A 70 22.19 23.06 9.98
N THR A 71 21.05 23.12 9.31
CA THR A 71 20.50 24.33 8.69
C THR A 71 18.99 24.37 8.93
N GLU A 72 18.36 25.50 8.67
CA GLU A 72 16.90 25.65 8.74
C GLU A 72 16.33 26.15 7.42
N SER A 73 15.13 25.68 7.08
CA SER A 73 14.43 26.20 5.92
C SER A 73 13.99 27.65 6.10
N ASN A 74 14.02 28.44 5.02
CA ASN A 74 13.51 29.82 5.01
C ASN A 74 12.01 29.87 4.65
N ASN A 75 11.42 31.07 4.52
CA ASN A 75 9.99 31.26 4.22
C ASN A 75 9.54 30.73 2.84
N ASN A 76 10.49 30.38 1.97
CA ASN A 76 10.21 29.71 0.70
C ASN A 76 10.32 28.18 0.80
N GLY A 77 10.64 27.64 1.99
CA GLY A 77 10.94 26.24 2.20
C GLY A 77 12.37 25.84 1.83
N TYR A 78 13.21 26.78 1.37
CA TYR A 78 14.55 26.47 0.89
C TYR A 78 15.52 26.27 2.05
N PHE A 79 16.36 25.23 1.96
CA PHE A 79 17.48 24.97 2.85
C PHE A 79 18.77 24.68 2.07
N GLU A 80 19.91 24.88 2.70
CA GLU A 80 21.22 24.58 2.13
C GLU A 80 22.24 24.26 3.23
N ILE A 81 23.05 23.22 3.00
CA ILE A 81 24.21 22.85 3.80
C ILE A 81 25.41 22.69 2.87
N SER A 82 26.48 23.43 3.12
CA SER A 82 27.73 23.37 2.37
C SER A 82 28.83 22.66 3.17
N GLY A 83 29.88 22.22 2.49
CA GLY A 83 31.04 21.61 3.14
C GLY A 83 30.83 20.15 3.55
N ILE A 84 29.86 19.45 2.93
CA ILE A 84 29.58 18.04 3.21
C ILE A 84 30.61 17.15 2.50
N PRO A 85 31.38 16.32 3.21
CA PRO A 85 32.36 15.43 2.57
C PRO A 85 31.72 14.46 1.57
N SER A 86 32.48 14.09 0.54
CA SER A 86 32.10 13.03 -0.38
C SER A 86 31.84 11.72 0.37
N ASN A 87 30.69 11.11 0.13
CA ASN A 87 30.32 9.81 0.69
C ASN A 87 29.50 9.00 -0.34
N PRO A 88 30.18 8.15 -1.13
CA PRO A 88 29.53 7.24 -2.06
C PRO A 88 28.67 6.16 -1.37
N SER A 89 28.89 5.89 -0.08
CA SER A 89 28.09 4.95 0.70
C SER A 89 26.77 5.57 1.20
N GLY A 90 26.65 6.89 1.11
CA GLY A 90 25.44 7.64 1.43
C GLY A 90 25.32 8.13 2.87
N TYR A 91 24.57 9.22 3.03
CA TYR A 91 24.16 9.78 4.31
C TYR A 91 22.67 9.51 4.58
N THR A 92 22.27 9.74 5.83
CA THR A 92 20.86 9.91 6.19
C THR A 92 20.61 11.38 6.55
N ILE A 93 19.71 12.03 5.81
CA ILE A 93 19.25 13.38 6.13
C ILE A 93 18.02 13.25 7.03
N LYS A 94 18.03 13.95 8.18
CA LYS A 94 16.87 14.11 9.04
C LYS A 94 16.29 15.50 8.81
N VAL A 95 15.00 15.56 8.49
CA VAL A 95 14.22 16.80 8.47
C VAL A 95 13.26 16.75 9.66
N SER A 96 13.29 17.76 10.52
CA SER A 96 12.47 17.80 11.74
C SER A 96 12.00 19.21 12.04
N LYS A 97 10.83 19.32 12.66
CA LYS A 97 10.26 20.54 13.21
C LYS A 97 9.28 20.13 14.31
N ALA A 98 9.16 20.95 15.35
CA ALA A 98 8.16 20.74 16.39
C ALA A 98 6.77 20.53 15.79
N ASN A 99 6.04 19.52 16.28
CA ASN A 99 4.68 19.14 15.86
C ASN A 99 4.59 18.54 14.45
N TYR A 100 5.72 18.28 13.80
CA TYR A 100 5.81 17.55 12.56
C TYR A 100 6.48 16.21 12.81
N LEU A 101 5.95 15.16 12.20
CA LEU A 101 6.57 13.85 12.21
C LEU A 101 7.94 13.96 11.53
N LYS A 102 9.02 13.60 12.22
CA LYS A 102 10.37 13.69 11.64
C LYS A 102 10.48 12.81 10.40
N ARG A 103 11.20 13.28 9.38
CA ARG A 103 11.42 12.55 8.13
C ARG A 103 12.88 12.15 7.99
N LEU A 104 13.13 10.86 7.70
CA LEU A 104 14.46 10.33 7.43
C LEU A 104 14.59 10.01 5.94
N ILE A 105 15.55 10.66 5.28
CA ILE A 105 15.89 10.43 3.88
C ILE A 105 17.21 9.67 3.87
N THR A 106 17.15 8.35 3.67
CA THR A 106 18.30 7.44 3.75
C THR A 106 19.00 7.28 2.40
N ASN A 107 20.21 6.71 2.41
CA ASN A 107 21.00 6.36 1.22
C ASN A 107 21.28 7.55 0.27
N VAL A 108 21.49 8.75 0.83
CA VAL A 108 21.82 9.96 0.08
C VAL A 108 23.29 9.95 -0.30
N MET A 109 23.63 9.40 -1.47
CA MET A 109 25.01 9.35 -1.98
C MET A 109 25.51 10.73 -2.37
N VAL A 110 26.46 11.27 -1.61
CA VAL A 110 27.04 12.60 -1.85
C VAL A 110 28.33 12.44 -2.63
N THR A 111 28.25 12.52 -3.95
CA THR A 111 29.42 12.48 -4.87
C THR A 111 29.50 13.71 -5.77
N ARG A 112 28.59 14.66 -5.56
CA ARG A 112 28.43 15.96 -6.22
C ARG A 112 27.50 16.82 -5.36
N ASP A 113 27.28 18.07 -5.78
CA ASP A 113 26.19 18.89 -5.24
C ASP A 113 24.85 18.21 -5.54
N LEU A 114 23.94 18.23 -4.55
CA LEU A 114 22.63 17.56 -4.61
C LEU A 114 21.51 18.55 -4.30
N GLU A 115 20.40 18.41 -5.02
CA GLU A 115 19.11 19.01 -4.64
C GLU A 115 18.16 17.92 -4.15
N VAL A 116 17.72 18.04 -2.88
CA VAL A 116 16.81 17.12 -2.19
C VAL A 116 15.43 17.77 -2.12
N GLY A 117 14.57 17.42 -3.08
CA GLY A 117 13.30 18.09 -3.32
C GLY A 117 13.47 19.42 -4.05
N SER A 118 12.79 19.58 -5.17
CA SER A 118 12.85 20.79 -5.99
C SER A 118 11.78 21.80 -5.59
N LYS A 119 11.85 23.03 -6.10
CA LYS A 119 10.81 24.04 -5.85
C LYS A 119 9.41 23.60 -6.33
N SER A 120 9.33 22.82 -7.42
CA SER A 120 8.07 22.29 -7.96
C SER A 120 7.62 20.99 -7.27
N GLN A 121 8.54 20.25 -6.68
CA GLN A 121 8.28 19.03 -5.92
C GLN A 121 9.08 19.02 -4.60
N PRO A 122 8.69 19.89 -3.63
CA PRO A 122 9.38 19.99 -2.35
C PRO A 122 9.15 18.74 -1.49
N VAL A 123 10.07 18.46 -0.58
CA VAL A 123 9.94 17.43 0.44
C VAL A 123 8.76 17.77 1.36
N LYS A 124 7.73 16.93 1.30
CA LYS A 124 6.52 17.07 2.13
C LYS A 124 6.79 16.71 3.59
N MET A 125 6.29 17.53 4.51
CA MET A 125 6.38 17.29 5.96
C MET A 125 4.97 17.18 6.54
N TRP A 126 4.72 16.11 7.29
CA TRP A 126 3.42 15.79 7.88
C TRP A 126 3.35 16.41 9.27
N ALA A 127 2.41 17.33 9.46
CA ALA A 127 2.08 17.84 10.78
C ALA A 127 1.25 16.78 11.53
N GLY A 128 1.45 16.65 12.83
CA GLY A 128 0.56 15.83 13.66
C GLY A 128 1.20 15.01 14.77
N ASP A 129 2.53 14.89 14.82
CA ASP A 129 3.25 14.27 15.94
C ASP A 129 3.53 15.38 16.95
N LEU A 130 2.55 15.63 17.81
CA LEU A 130 2.50 16.81 18.67
C LEU A 130 3.42 16.63 19.88
N MET A 131 4.08 17.72 20.29
CA MET A 131 4.90 17.69 21.48
C MET A 131 4.06 17.46 22.74
N ASN A 132 4.27 16.33 23.41
CA ASN A 132 3.70 16.04 24.71
C ASN A 132 4.81 16.14 25.78
N ASN A 133 4.70 17.13 26.67
CA ASN A 133 5.74 17.45 27.66
C ASN A 133 7.13 17.69 27.05
N GLY A 134 7.18 18.31 25.87
CA GLY A 134 8.43 18.66 25.17
C GLY A 134 9.07 17.50 24.41
N VAL A 135 8.36 16.37 24.26
CA VAL A 135 8.84 15.18 23.54
C VAL A 135 7.81 14.77 22.49
N GLN A 136 8.28 14.39 21.32
CA GLN A 136 7.52 13.73 20.25
C GLN A 136 7.77 12.22 20.32
N ASP A 137 6.74 11.40 20.05
CA ASP A 137 6.84 9.94 20.13
C ASP A 137 7.10 9.27 18.77
N ASP A 138 7.28 10.08 17.72
CA ASP A 138 7.49 9.66 16.34
C ASP A 138 6.32 8.88 15.75
N VAL A 139 5.10 9.09 16.25
CA VAL A 139 3.89 8.48 15.70
C VAL A 139 2.75 9.49 15.73
N ILE A 140 2.09 9.72 14.60
CA ILE A 140 0.83 10.48 14.58
C ILE A 140 -0.29 9.51 14.96
N ASN A 141 -0.85 9.57 16.17
CA ASN A 141 -1.89 8.64 16.62
C ASN A 141 -2.89 9.31 17.58
N LEU A 142 -3.71 8.51 18.26
CA LEU A 142 -4.76 9.00 19.16
C LEU A 142 -4.23 9.88 20.30
N SER A 143 -2.98 9.70 20.73
CA SER A 143 -2.29 10.55 21.71
C SER A 143 -2.28 12.02 21.29
N ASP A 144 -1.95 12.29 20.02
CA ASP A 144 -1.92 13.63 19.44
C ASP A 144 -3.32 14.23 19.37
N PHE A 145 -4.32 13.44 18.99
CA PHE A 145 -5.71 13.87 18.97
C PHE A 145 -6.23 14.19 20.36
N ILE A 146 -5.86 13.42 21.38
CA ILE A 146 -6.22 13.72 22.77
C ILE A 146 -5.55 15.01 23.23
N LEU A 147 -4.31 15.28 22.81
CA LEU A 147 -3.63 16.54 23.12
C LEU A 147 -4.34 17.73 22.46
N LEU A 148 -4.68 17.62 21.18
CA LEU A 148 -5.41 18.66 20.45
C LEU A 148 -6.83 18.87 21.02
N ALA A 149 -7.53 17.80 21.39
CA ALA A 149 -8.88 17.85 21.96
C ALA A 149 -8.93 18.65 23.28
N LYS A 150 -7.87 18.63 24.10
CA LYS A 150 -7.77 19.44 25.33
C LYS A 150 -7.71 20.94 25.06
N LEU A 151 -7.30 21.33 23.84
CA LEU A 151 -7.08 22.71 23.42
C LEU A 151 -8.18 23.20 22.45
N PHE A 152 -9.11 22.32 22.11
CA PHE A 152 -10.12 22.54 21.08
C PHE A 152 -11.01 23.74 21.40
N ASN A 153 -11.33 24.53 20.37
CA ASN A 153 -12.04 25.81 20.41
C ASN A 153 -11.30 26.97 21.11
N SER A 154 -10.04 26.82 21.50
CA SER A 154 -9.26 27.96 22.00
C SER A 154 -8.76 28.83 20.86
N VAL A 155 -8.64 30.13 21.12
CA VAL A 155 -8.14 31.12 20.16
C VAL A 155 -6.95 31.87 20.74
N LYS A 156 -6.13 32.47 19.87
CA LYS A 156 -4.93 33.19 20.29
C LYS A 156 -5.24 34.29 21.28
N GLY A 157 -4.71 34.16 22.49
CA GLY A 157 -4.97 35.06 23.62
C GLY A 157 -5.69 34.37 24.78
N ASP A 158 -6.31 33.22 24.55
CA ASP A 158 -6.87 32.39 25.61
C ASP A 158 -5.75 31.77 26.46
N GLY A 159 -6.01 31.59 27.76
CA GLY A 159 -5.04 30.95 28.66
C GLY A 159 -4.77 29.47 28.36
N THR A 160 -5.64 28.82 27.58
CA THR A 160 -5.52 27.44 27.13
C THR A 160 -4.99 27.33 25.69
N TYR A 161 -4.82 28.44 24.97
CA TYR A 161 -4.30 28.40 23.61
C TYR A 161 -2.80 28.15 23.60
N ILE A 162 -2.37 27.21 22.77
CA ILE A 162 -0.96 26.87 22.56
C ILE A 162 -0.67 27.09 21.08
N THR A 163 0.19 28.06 20.77
CA THR A 163 0.58 28.42 19.38
C THR A 163 1.01 27.21 18.56
N ASP A 164 1.66 26.25 19.20
CA ASP A 164 2.21 25.05 18.60
C ASP A 164 1.13 24.03 18.16
N ALA A 165 -0.07 24.10 18.74
CA ALA A 165 -1.21 23.24 18.40
C ALA A 165 -2.17 23.88 17.37
N ASP A 166 -1.94 25.13 16.99
CA ASP A 166 -2.58 25.81 15.87
C ASP A 166 -1.74 25.53 14.61
N ILE A 167 -2.04 24.41 13.96
CA ILE A 167 -1.20 23.76 12.95
C ILE A 167 -1.19 24.57 11.65
N ASN A 168 -2.33 25.16 11.29
CA ASN A 168 -2.43 26.01 10.10
C ASN A 168 -2.05 27.47 10.37
N MET A 169 -1.80 27.83 11.63
CA MET A 169 -1.48 29.18 12.11
C MET A 169 -2.57 30.21 11.78
N ASP A 170 -3.85 29.84 11.91
CA ASP A 170 -5.01 30.70 11.67
C ASP A 170 -5.52 31.45 12.92
N ALA A 171 -4.79 31.32 14.03
CA ALA A 171 -5.08 31.86 15.36
C ALA A 171 -6.22 31.15 16.12
N SER A 172 -6.66 29.98 15.67
CA SER A 172 -7.69 29.17 16.32
C SER A 172 -7.30 27.69 16.32
N ILE A 173 -7.53 26.98 17.42
CA ILE A 173 -7.39 25.51 17.48
C ILE A 173 -8.77 24.90 17.29
N ASN A 174 -9.05 24.35 16.11
CA ASN A 174 -10.37 23.84 15.77
C ASN A 174 -10.32 22.61 14.85
N ILE A 175 -11.44 22.29 14.20
CA ILE A 175 -11.54 21.11 13.33
C ILE A 175 -10.60 21.17 12.13
N ALA A 176 -10.17 22.35 11.69
CA ALA A 176 -9.20 22.51 10.62
C ALA A 176 -7.84 21.90 11.00
N ASP A 177 -7.39 22.10 12.24
CA ASP A 177 -6.16 21.49 12.76
C ASP A 177 -6.31 19.97 12.89
N VAL A 178 -7.46 19.53 13.39
CA VAL A 178 -7.79 18.10 13.52
C VAL A 178 -7.73 17.41 12.15
N ILE A 179 -8.28 18.03 11.10
CA ILE A 179 -8.26 17.49 9.74
C ILE A 179 -6.84 17.41 9.18
N ILE A 180 -5.98 18.39 9.48
CA ILE A 180 -4.58 18.38 9.04
C ILE A 180 -3.83 17.20 9.66
N ILE A 181 -3.98 16.98 10.97
CA ILE A 181 -3.37 15.84 11.67
C ILE A 181 -3.97 14.51 11.16
N ALA A 182 -5.29 14.45 10.94
CA ALA A 182 -5.99 13.25 10.49
C ALA A 182 -5.56 12.74 9.13
N LYS A 183 -5.03 13.62 8.27
CA LYS A 183 -4.47 13.25 6.97
C LYS A 183 -3.36 12.19 7.09
N HIS A 184 -2.65 12.16 8.21
CA HIS A 184 -1.53 11.26 8.45
C HIS A 184 -1.71 10.46 9.74
N PHE A 185 -2.95 10.12 10.11
CA PHE A 185 -3.21 9.29 11.28
C PHE A 185 -2.61 7.89 11.15
N ASN A 186 -2.02 7.41 12.25
CA ASN A 186 -1.29 6.15 12.41
C ASN A 186 0.03 6.06 11.61
N GLU A 187 0.64 7.19 11.27
CA GLU A 187 1.89 7.25 10.50
C GLU A 187 3.13 7.43 11.38
N THR A 188 4.27 6.87 10.94
CA THR A 188 5.60 6.97 11.58
C THR A 188 6.65 7.47 10.57
N PRO A 189 7.89 7.82 10.97
CA PRO A 189 8.92 8.27 10.03
C PRO A 189 9.19 7.32 8.86
N SER A 190 8.96 6.01 9.04
CA SER A 190 9.14 5.01 7.96
C SER A 190 8.06 5.05 6.90
N ASN A 191 6.91 5.67 7.17
CA ASN A 191 5.80 5.73 6.24
C ASN A 191 5.93 6.85 5.20
N TYR A 192 6.83 7.82 5.43
CA TYR A 192 7.12 8.85 4.44
C TYR A 192 7.53 8.22 3.09
N PRO A 193 6.99 8.71 1.95
CA PRO A 193 7.40 8.22 0.65
C PRO A 193 8.88 8.50 0.39
N LYS A 194 9.50 7.77 -0.55
CA LYS A 194 10.88 8.07 -0.97
C LYS A 194 10.95 9.47 -1.60
N VAL A 195 12.01 10.20 -1.30
CA VAL A 195 12.28 11.53 -1.86
C VAL A 195 13.07 11.41 -3.15
N VAL A 196 12.66 12.16 -4.18
CA VAL A 196 13.44 12.30 -5.41
C VAL A 196 14.67 13.18 -5.12
N ILE A 197 15.85 12.62 -5.35
CA ILE A 197 17.13 13.35 -5.24
C ILE A 197 17.57 13.59 -6.68
N ASP A 198 17.50 14.84 -7.13
CA ASP A 198 17.82 15.13 -8.53
C ASP A 198 19.32 14.89 -8.78
N SER A 199 19.59 14.19 -9.88
CA SER A 199 20.91 13.91 -10.40
C SER A 199 21.43 14.95 -11.39
N SER A 200 20.67 16.02 -11.65
CA SER A 200 21.03 17.04 -12.64
C SER A 200 22.02 18.08 -12.08
N PRO A 201 23.10 18.43 -12.81
CA PRO A 201 23.97 19.53 -12.45
C PRO A 201 23.26 20.87 -12.67
N THR A 202 23.46 21.81 -11.74
CA THR A 202 23.06 23.22 -11.86
C THR A 202 23.54 23.79 -13.20
N PRO A 203 22.65 24.33 -14.07
CA PRO A 203 23.07 24.86 -15.36
C PRO A 203 23.79 26.19 -15.18
N THR A 204 25.07 26.22 -15.55
CA THR A 204 25.75 27.47 -15.88
C THR A 204 25.29 27.89 -17.28
N ASN A 205 24.72 29.10 -17.38
CA ASN A 205 24.24 29.70 -18.62
C ASN A 205 25.25 29.61 -19.77
N THR A 206 24.86 28.97 -20.88
CA THR A 206 25.35 29.35 -22.21
C THR A 206 24.31 29.00 -23.27
N SER A 207 24.13 29.92 -24.22
CA SER A 207 23.09 29.98 -25.24
C SER A 207 23.18 28.90 -26.33
N THR A 208 22.00 28.45 -26.78
CA THR A 208 21.63 27.99 -28.13
C THR A 208 22.44 26.86 -28.78
N ASN A 209 21.76 25.74 -29.07
CA ASN A 209 21.29 25.45 -30.43
C ASN A 209 20.26 24.30 -30.44
N THR A 210 19.22 24.50 -31.25
CA THR A 210 18.13 23.57 -31.57
C THR A 210 18.64 22.25 -32.16
N PRO A 211 18.01 21.11 -31.81
CA PRO A 211 17.85 20.03 -32.78
C PRO A 211 16.40 19.56 -32.95
N THR A 212 16.09 19.46 -34.24
CA THR A 212 15.04 18.80 -35.01
C THR A 212 14.35 17.57 -34.41
N ASN A 213 13.03 17.52 -34.66
CA ASN A 213 12.08 16.44 -34.40
C ASN A 213 12.47 15.09 -35.04
N THR A 214 12.24 13.99 -34.31
CA THR A 214 12.04 12.62 -34.84
C THR A 214 11.14 11.86 -33.85
N PRO A 215 10.19 11.02 -34.31
CA PRO A 215 8.88 10.87 -33.68
C PRO A 215 8.83 9.88 -32.51
N THR A 216 8.00 10.25 -31.55
CA THR A 216 7.63 9.53 -30.34
C THR A 216 6.74 8.32 -30.65
N ASN A 217 7.07 7.16 -30.09
CA ASN A 217 6.13 6.06 -29.94
C ASN A 217 5.08 6.43 -28.89
N THR A 218 3.83 6.50 -29.35
CA THR A 218 2.61 6.72 -28.59
C THR A 218 2.53 5.84 -27.33
N PRO A 219 2.48 6.43 -26.12
CA PRO A 219 1.89 5.75 -24.98
C PRO A 219 0.38 5.67 -25.21
N THR A 220 -0.12 4.45 -25.23
CA THR A 220 -1.54 4.09 -25.26
C THR A 220 -2.33 4.93 -24.25
N ASN A 221 -3.48 5.43 -24.70
CA ASN A 221 -4.41 6.28 -23.97
C ASN A 221 -4.61 5.83 -22.51
N THR A 222 -4.14 6.62 -21.55
CA THR A 222 -4.73 6.66 -20.21
C THR A 222 -6.20 7.05 -20.36
N PRO A 223 -7.17 6.27 -19.85
CA PRO A 223 -8.57 6.61 -19.97
C PRO A 223 -8.85 7.96 -19.31
N THR A 224 -9.48 8.83 -20.07
CA THR A 224 -10.06 10.11 -19.65
C THR A 224 -10.94 9.90 -18.40
N PRO A 225 -10.97 10.82 -17.42
CA PRO A 225 -11.82 10.67 -16.23
C PRO A 225 -13.27 10.48 -16.68
N THR A 226 -13.82 9.31 -16.35
CA THR A 226 -15.23 9.01 -16.58
C THR A 226 -16.04 9.98 -15.74
N SER A 227 -16.85 10.83 -16.37
CA SER A 227 -17.74 11.75 -15.67
C SER A 227 -18.57 10.99 -14.64
N THR A 228 -18.66 11.49 -13.41
CA THR A 228 -19.47 10.89 -12.35
C THR A 228 -20.91 10.67 -12.85
N PRO A 229 -21.42 9.43 -12.87
CA PRO A 229 -22.78 9.16 -13.31
C PRO A 229 -23.79 9.80 -12.35
N SER A 230 -24.94 10.19 -12.90
CA SER A 230 -26.02 10.76 -12.12
C SER A 230 -26.59 9.73 -11.13
N ASN A 231 -26.80 10.15 -9.88
CA ASN A 231 -27.55 9.37 -8.89
C ASN A 231 -29.07 9.45 -9.11
N VAL A 232 -29.54 10.24 -10.08
CA VAL A 232 -30.93 10.25 -10.56
C VAL A 232 -30.98 9.52 -11.89
N VAL A 233 -31.71 8.40 -11.93
CA VAL A 233 -31.73 7.43 -13.04
C VAL A 233 -33.17 7.11 -13.45
N THR A 234 -33.36 6.65 -14.67
CA THR A 234 -34.68 6.33 -15.26
C THR A 234 -34.76 4.89 -15.80
N THR A 235 -33.61 4.24 -16.00
CA THR A 235 -33.52 2.85 -16.46
C THR A 235 -32.75 1.97 -15.47
N ILE A 236 -32.90 0.65 -15.62
CA ILE A 236 -32.17 -0.33 -14.79
C ILE A 236 -30.66 -0.29 -15.10
N GLU A 237 -30.28 -0.12 -16.37
CA GLU A 237 -28.88 -0.03 -16.78
C GLU A 237 -28.19 1.23 -16.22
N GLU A 238 -28.90 2.36 -16.17
CA GLU A 238 -28.41 3.58 -15.51
C GLU A 238 -28.23 3.35 -14.00
N MET A 239 -29.16 2.65 -13.35
CA MET A 239 -29.06 2.28 -11.94
C MET A 239 -27.85 1.38 -11.68
N GLU A 240 -27.65 0.33 -12.49
CA GLU A 240 -26.48 -0.57 -12.40
C GLU A 240 -25.17 0.21 -12.59
N THR A 241 -25.11 1.12 -13.55
CA THR A 241 -23.93 1.97 -13.81
C THR A 241 -23.63 2.89 -12.62
N ALA A 242 -24.66 3.54 -12.07
CA ALA A 242 -24.51 4.42 -10.91
C ALA A 242 -24.06 3.63 -9.67
N VAL A 243 -24.70 2.49 -9.37
CA VAL A 243 -24.31 1.61 -8.26
C VAL A 243 -22.87 1.13 -8.43
N LYS A 244 -22.51 0.60 -9.61
CA LYS A 244 -21.13 0.15 -9.91
C LYS A 244 -20.10 1.25 -9.67
N TRP A 245 -20.39 2.48 -10.10
CA TRP A 245 -19.49 3.60 -9.85
C TRP A 245 -19.30 3.87 -8.36
N GLN A 246 -20.37 3.86 -7.56
CA GLN A 246 -20.29 4.09 -6.12
C GLN A 246 -19.48 2.99 -5.42
N LEU A 247 -19.71 1.72 -5.78
CA LEU A 247 -18.98 0.57 -5.21
C LEU A 247 -17.49 0.57 -5.59
N ASN A 248 -17.16 0.91 -6.84
CA ASN A 248 -15.77 1.03 -7.31
C ASN A 248 -15.04 2.21 -6.67
N ASN A 249 -15.76 3.24 -6.21
CA ASN A 249 -15.21 4.35 -5.45
C ASN A 249 -15.30 4.13 -3.93
N ARG A 250 -15.61 2.91 -3.48
CA ARG A 250 -15.69 2.52 -2.06
C ARG A 250 -16.55 3.49 -1.23
N VAL A 251 -17.62 4.02 -1.82
CA VAL A 251 -18.52 4.95 -1.11
C VAL A 251 -19.37 4.14 -0.13
N ASN A 252 -19.26 4.44 1.17
CA ASN A 252 -19.97 3.69 2.21
C ASN A 252 -21.47 3.94 2.22
N THR A 253 -21.90 5.19 1.99
CA THR A 253 -23.33 5.53 1.98
C THR A 253 -23.67 6.40 0.78
N PHE A 254 -24.70 5.99 0.02
CA PHE A 254 -25.17 6.74 -1.13
C PHE A 254 -26.64 6.46 -1.39
N THR A 255 -27.30 7.34 -2.14
CA THR A 255 -28.71 7.18 -2.52
C THR A 255 -28.87 7.28 -4.02
N ILE A 256 -29.58 6.30 -4.61
CA ILE A 256 -30.03 6.33 -5.99
C ILE A 256 -31.52 6.70 -6.03
N THR A 257 -31.86 7.68 -6.86
CA THR A 257 -33.25 8.06 -7.14
C THR A 257 -33.66 7.50 -8.49
N TYR A 258 -34.48 6.45 -8.49
CA TYR A 258 -35.04 5.83 -9.69
C TYR A 258 -36.38 6.46 -10.04
N LYS A 259 -36.48 7.15 -11.18
CA LYS A 259 -37.67 7.87 -11.66
C LYS A 259 -38.35 7.12 -12.82
N ASN A 260 -39.04 6.04 -12.50
CA ASN A 260 -39.86 5.27 -13.44
C ASN A 260 -40.88 4.41 -12.65
N ASP A 261 -41.60 3.53 -13.34
CA ASP A 261 -42.48 2.52 -12.75
C ASP A 261 -41.77 1.69 -11.67
N THR A 262 -42.28 1.79 -10.44
CA THR A 262 -41.74 1.14 -9.24
C THR A 262 -42.36 -0.22 -8.96
N THR A 263 -43.15 -0.78 -9.87
CA THR A 263 -43.60 -2.17 -9.79
C THR A 263 -42.40 -3.10 -9.60
N ASN A 264 -42.45 -3.95 -8.57
CA ASN A 264 -41.37 -4.87 -8.16
C ASN A 264 -40.00 -4.18 -7.93
N ILE A 265 -40.00 -2.98 -7.35
CA ILE A 265 -38.75 -2.23 -7.15
C ILE A 265 -37.71 -2.96 -6.29
N LEU A 266 -38.13 -3.75 -5.29
CA LEU A 266 -37.20 -4.51 -4.45
C LEU A 266 -36.41 -5.53 -5.28
N ASP A 267 -37.11 -6.34 -6.10
CA ASP A 267 -36.47 -7.30 -7.01
C ASP A 267 -35.57 -6.60 -8.03
N LYS A 268 -35.99 -5.44 -8.56
CA LYS A 268 -35.16 -4.64 -9.48
C LYS A 268 -33.85 -4.21 -8.81
N VAL A 269 -33.91 -3.72 -7.58
CA VAL A 269 -32.72 -3.28 -6.82
C VAL A 269 -31.81 -4.46 -6.50
N GLU A 270 -32.37 -5.55 -5.97
CA GLU A 270 -31.61 -6.76 -5.61
C GLU A 270 -30.91 -7.37 -6.83
N ASN A 271 -31.64 -7.56 -7.93
CA ASN A 271 -31.07 -8.11 -9.16
C ASN A 271 -29.97 -7.22 -9.75
N SER A 272 -30.13 -5.89 -9.72
CA SER A 272 -29.09 -4.97 -10.19
C SER A 272 -27.85 -5.00 -9.30
N LEU A 273 -28.02 -5.03 -7.97
CA LEU A 273 -26.88 -5.14 -7.05
C LEU A 273 -26.14 -6.47 -7.27
N ASN A 274 -26.87 -7.59 -7.31
CA ASN A 274 -26.29 -8.91 -7.55
C ASN A 274 -25.56 -8.98 -8.89
N LYS A 275 -26.16 -8.46 -9.96
CA LYS A 275 -25.53 -8.40 -11.28
C LYS A 275 -24.25 -7.55 -11.28
N VAL A 276 -24.21 -6.44 -10.55
CA VAL A 276 -22.98 -5.63 -10.44
C VAL A 276 -21.88 -6.41 -9.71
N LEU A 277 -22.21 -7.06 -8.59
CA LEU A 277 -21.26 -7.83 -7.78
C LEU A 277 -20.79 -9.12 -8.47
N ASP A 278 -21.66 -9.83 -9.17
CA ASP A 278 -21.31 -11.06 -9.89
C ASP A 278 -20.40 -10.81 -11.10
N ASN A 279 -20.35 -9.57 -11.59
CA ASN A 279 -19.43 -9.14 -12.64
C ASN A 279 -18.09 -8.61 -12.10
N ASP A 280 -17.90 -8.55 -10.78
CA ASP A 280 -16.68 -8.08 -10.15
C ASP A 280 -16.38 -8.89 -8.88
N GLU A 281 -15.74 -10.05 -9.07
CA GLU A 281 -15.41 -10.97 -7.98
C GLU A 281 -14.54 -10.33 -6.91
N TYR A 282 -13.63 -9.45 -7.31
CA TYR A 282 -12.75 -8.76 -6.37
C TYR A 282 -13.55 -7.83 -5.48
N LEU A 283 -14.40 -6.98 -6.07
CA LEU A 283 -15.28 -6.09 -5.31
C LEU A 283 -16.23 -6.88 -4.40
N LYS A 284 -16.85 -7.96 -4.91
CA LYS A 284 -17.77 -8.82 -4.16
C LYS A 284 -17.10 -9.41 -2.91
N ASN A 285 -15.87 -9.88 -3.03
CA ASN A 285 -15.09 -10.43 -1.92
C ASN A 285 -14.39 -9.36 -1.06
N SER A 286 -14.38 -8.09 -1.51
CA SER A 286 -13.84 -6.96 -0.74
C SER A 286 -14.91 -6.23 0.10
N MET A 287 -16.14 -6.74 0.14
CA MET A 287 -17.26 -6.18 0.90
C MET A 287 -17.52 -6.97 2.19
N VAL A 288 -17.58 -6.26 3.32
CA VAL A 288 -17.90 -6.82 4.64
C VAL A 288 -19.40 -6.98 4.81
N SER A 289 -20.17 -5.97 4.40
CA SER A 289 -21.63 -6.00 4.46
C SER A 289 -22.25 -5.09 3.42
N SER A 290 -23.43 -5.47 2.93
CA SER A 290 -24.23 -4.68 2.00
C SER A 290 -25.66 -4.62 2.48
N HIS A 291 -26.14 -3.42 2.78
CA HIS A 291 -27.51 -3.17 3.19
C HIS A 291 -28.13 -2.09 2.32
N TYR A 292 -29.43 -2.20 2.06
CA TYR A 292 -30.17 -1.15 1.38
C TYR A 292 -31.56 -0.98 1.98
N LYS A 293 -32.08 0.25 1.87
CA LYS A 293 -33.45 0.61 2.23
C LYS A 293 -34.11 1.28 1.03
N VAL A 294 -35.36 0.91 0.74
CA VAL A 294 -36.12 1.47 -0.37
C VAL A 294 -37.36 2.18 0.16
N SER A 295 -37.53 3.44 -0.22
CA SER A 295 -38.77 4.20 -0.07
C SER A 295 -39.29 4.54 -1.47
N TYR A 296 -40.58 4.37 -1.75
CA TYR A 296 -41.09 4.58 -3.11
C TYR A 296 -42.56 5.00 -3.16
N ASN A 297 -42.90 5.68 -4.26
CA ASN A 297 -44.27 5.89 -4.74
C ASN A 297 -44.38 5.31 -6.17
N ALA A 298 -45.52 5.50 -6.85
CA ALA A 298 -45.78 4.89 -8.15
C ALA A 298 -44.75 5.23 -9.26
N THR A 299 -44.06 6.38 -9.19
CA THR A 299 -43.17 6.86 -10.25
C THR A 299 -41.74 7.13 -9.79
N THR A 300 -41.46 7.01 -8.50
CA THR A 300 -40.16 7.33 -7.93
C THR A 300 -39.81 6.40 -6.78
N ALA A 301 -38.60 5.86 -6.78
CA ALA A 301 -38.00 5.16 -5.65
C ALA A 301 -36.71 5.86 -5.21
N TRP A 302 -36.50 5.95 -3.90
CA TRP A 302 -35.28 6.39 -3.24
C TRP A 302 -34.65 5.18 -2.56
N ILE A 303 -33.47 4.79 -3.04
CA ILE A 303 -32.76 3.58 -2.64
C ILE A 303 -31.50 4.03 -1.94
N SER A 304 -31.46 3.88 -0.62
CA SER A 304 -30.30 4.23 0.21
C SER A 304 -29.47 2.99 0.51
N PHE A 305 -28.23 2.98 0.07
CA PHE A 305 -27.26 1.92 0.30
C PHE A 305 -26.34 2.26 1.47
N GLU A 306 -25.99 1.24 2.24
CA GLU A 306 -24.99 1.26 3.31
C GLU A 306 -24.07 0.05 3.12
N ILE A 307 -22.84 0.31 2.71
CA ILE A 307 -21.83 -0.68 2.33
C ILE A 307 -20.61 -0.51 3.22
N ASN A 308 -20.15 -1.61 3.80
CA ASN A 308 -18.87 -1.67 4.48
C ASN A 308 -17.89 -2.48 3.63
N TYR A 309 -16.69 -1.94 3.46
CA TYR A 309 -15.61 -2.54 2.66
C TYR A 309 -14.45 -2.94 3.56
N LEU A 310 -13.63 -3.88 3.09
CA LEU A 310 -12.35 -4.19 3.71
C LEU A 310 -11.35 -3.05 3.60
N THR A 311 -11.47 -2.22 2.56
CA THR A 311 -10.54 -1.14 2.22
C THR A 311 -11.26 0.13 1.75
N THR A 312 -10.65 1.30 1.98
CA THR A 312 -11.10 2.56 1.40
C THR A 312 -10.66 2.70 -0.07
N LYS A 313 -11.18 3.71 -0.78
CA LYS A 313 -10.77 3.97 -2.16
C LYS A 313 -9.30 4.37 -2.26
N GLU A 314 -8.82 5.13 -1.28
CA GLU A 314 -7.43 5.56 -1.19
C GLU A 314 -6.50 4.36 -0.97
N GLN A 315 -6.90 3.43 -0.09
CA GLN A 315 -6.16 2.17 0.12
C GLN A 315 -6.13 1.33 -1.17
N GLU A 316 -7.24 1.22 -1.90
CA GLU A 316 -7.26 0.54 -3.20
C GLU A 316 -6.33 1.21 -4.23
N ASP A 317 -6.32 2.54 -4.30
CA ASP A 317 -5.43 3.28 -5.22
C ASP A 317 -3.95 3.11 -4.84
N GLN A 318 -3.65 3.04 -3.54
CA GLN A 318 -2.31 2.76 -3.04
C GLN A 318 -1.90 1.31 -3.37
N LEU A 319 -2.79 0.35 -3.14
CA LEU A 319 -2.59 -1.06 -3.47
C LEU A 319 -2.32 -1.23 -4.97
N ASP A 320 -3.16 -0.66 -5.83
CA ASP A 320 -3.01 -0.75 -7.27
C ASP A 320 -1.64 -0.21 -7.70
N LYS A 321 -1.25 0.99 -7.24
CA LYS A 321 0.07 1.59 -7.50
C LYS A 321 1.22 0.70 -7.02
N LYS A 322 1.10 0.15 -5.82
CA LYS A 322 2.13 -0.74 -5.25
C LYS A 322 2.25 -2.02 -6.06
N ILE A 323 1.13 -2.62 -6.47
CA ILE A 323 1.11 -3.77 -7.37
C ILE A 323 1.80 -3.41 -8.69
N GLU A 324 1.51 -2.26 -9.33
CA GLU A 324 2.20 -1.91 -10.58
C GLU A 324 3.72 -1.78 -10.39
N SER A 325 4.14 -1.14 -9.29
CA SER A 325 5.56 -1.02 -8.94
C SER A 325 6.20 -2.41 -8.82
N VAL A 326 5.60 -3.30 -8.03
CA VAL A 326 6.10 -4.66 -7.82
C VAL A 326 6.14 -5.45 -9.14
N LEU A 327 5.06 -5.42 -9.92
CA LEU A 327 5.00 -6.13 -11.19
C LEU A 327 6.06 -5.61 -12.18
N SER A 328 6.36 -4.31 -12.18
CA SER A 328 7.43 -3.77 -13.04
C SER A 328 8.84 -4.19 -12.61
N GLU A 329 9.02 -4.63 -11.36
CA GLU A 329 10.29 -5.18 -10.86
C GLU A 329 10.43 -6.67 -11.17
N ILE A 330 9.34 -7.45 -11.09
CA ILE A 330 9.36 -8.92 -11.17
C ILE A 330 8.90 -9.49 -12.53
N ILE A 331 8.28 -8.69 -13.41
CA ILE A 331 7.74 -9.14 -14.70
C ILE A 331 8.47 -8.45 -15.86
N TYR A 332 9.04 -9.26 -16.76
CA TYR A 332 9.74 -8.77 -17.95
C TYR A 332 8.99 -9.13 -19.25
N PRO A 333 9.17 -8.35 -20.33
CA PRO A 333 8.38 -8.51 -21.58
C PRO A 333 8.41 -9.90 -22.22
N TYR A 334 9.47 -10.68 -22.00
CA TYR A 334 9.67 -11.99 -22.64
C TYR A 334 9.29 -13.17 -21.75
N MET A 335 8.81 -12.93 -20.53
CA MET A 335 8.39 -14.01 -19.64
C MET A 335 7.15 -14.72 -20.20
N THR A 336 7.22 -16.04 -20.19
CA THR A 336 6.09 -16.94 -20.41
C THR A 336 5.04 -16.76 -19.32
N VAL A 337 3.83 -17.26 -19.56
CA VAL A 337 2.76 -17.25 -18.56
C VAL A 337 3.18 -18.01 -17.28
N HIS A 338 3.92 -19.10 -17.43
CA HIS A 338 4.47 -19.90 -16.32
C HIS A 338 5.47 -19.10 -15.47
N GLU A 339 6.38 -18.36 -16.10
CA GLU A 339 7.35 -17.52 -15.38
C GLU A 339 6.66 -16.38 -14.64
N LYS A 340 5.64 -15.75 -15.26
CA LYS A 340 4.89 -14.65 -14.64
C LYS A 340 4.13 -15.09 -13.40
N GLU A 341 3.40 -16.20 -13.51
CA GLU A 341 2.68 -16.77 -12.37
C GLU A 341 3.62 -17.11 -11.23
N LYS A 342 4.71 -17.82 -11.54
CA LYS A 342 5.70 -18.20 -10.51
C LYS A 342 6.34 -16.98 -9.86
N ALA A 343 6.72 -15.96 -10.63
CA ALA A 343 7.31 -14.74 -10.07
C ALA A 343 6.34 -14.03 -9.10
N ILE A 344 5.05 -13.99 -9.42
CA ILE A 344 4.02 -13.41 -8.55
C ILE A 344 3.81 -14.27 -7.30
N HIS A 345 3.65 -15.58 -7.45
CA HIS A 345 3.52 -16.52 -6.34
C HIS A 345 4.70 -16.38 -5.37
N ASP A 346 5.93 -16.52 -5.86
CA ASP A 346 7.13 -16.46 -5.04
C ASP A 346 7.30 -15.09 -4.37
N TYR A 347 6.89 -14.00 -5.05
CA TYR A 347 6.87 -12.67 -4.43
C TYR A 347 5.95 -12.64 -3.21
N ILE A 348 4.73 -13.17 -3.34
CA ILE A 348 3.75 -13.20 -2.24
C ILE A 348 4.30 -14.05 -1.09
N MET A 349 4.84 -15.24 -1.37
CA MET A 349 5.40 -16.13 -0.35
C MET A 349 6.61 -15.53 0.39
N LEU A 350 7.34 -14.60 -0.24
CA LEU A 350 8.47 -13.91 0.39
C LEU A 350 8.07 -12.65 1.15
N LYS A 351 6.81 -12.22 1.08
CA LYS A 351 6.36 -10.91 1.59
C LYS A 351 5.19 -10.98 2.55
N VAL A 352 4.38 -12.02 2.45
CA VAL A 352 3.18 -12.19 3.25
C VAL A 352 3.36 -13.42 4.13
N ASN A 353 3.11 -13.25 5.42
CA ASN A 353 3.08 -14.33 6.38
C ASN A 353 1.66 -14.53 6.92
N TYR A 354 1.29 -15.78 7.16
CA TYR A 354 -0.04 -16.07 7.70
C TYR A 354 -0.24 -15.41 9.07
N ASP A 355 -1.38 -14.73 9.22
CA ASP A 355 -1.73 -14.10 10.48
C ASP A 355 -2.53 -15.05 11.39
N GLU A 356 -1.82 -15.72 12.29
CA GLU A 356 -2.43 -16.58 13.32
C GLU A 356 -3.05 -15.80 14.49
N SER A 357 -2.91 -14.47 14.53
CA SER A 357 -3.42 -13.69 15.66
C SER A 357 -4.95 -13.60 15.63
N VAL A 358 -5.58 -13.96 16.76
CA VAL A 358 -7.05 -14.09 16.87
C VAL A 358 -7.70 -12.71 17.10
N VAL A 359 -7.57 -11.74 16.18
CA VAL A 359 -8.20 -10.42 16.39
C VAL A 359 -8.60 -9.70 15.10
N GLU A 360 -9.89 -9.36 15.02
CA GLU A 360 -10.56 -8.29 14.25
C GLU A 360 -10.06 -7.96 12.83
N ASN A 361 -10.81 -8.41 11.80
CA ASN A 361 -11.03 -7.91 10.42
C ASN A 361 -9.91 -7.24 9.59
N ASN A 362 -8.71 -6.96 10.10
CA ASN A 362 -7.66 -6.26 9.37
C ASN A 362 -6.88 -7.18 8.43
N SER A 363 -6.82 -8.49 8.68
CA SER A 363 -5.95 -9.40 7.91
C SER A 363 -6.63 -10.01 6.66
N TYR A 364 -7.83 -9.54 6.29
CA TYR A 364 -8.63 -10.12 5.20
C TYR A 364 -8.41 -9.45 3.83
N SER A 365 -7.70 -8.32 3.78
CA SER A 365 -7.59 -7.52 2.56
C SER A 365 -6.29 -7.77 1.80
N ALA A 366 -6.33 -7.57 0.47
CA ALA A 366 -5.10 -7.52 -0.32
C ALA A 366 -4.17 -6.35 0.07
N TYR A 367 -4.73 -5.28 0.64
CA TYR A 367 -3.97 -4.13 1.13
C TYR A 367 -3.07 -4.51 2.30
N THR A 368 -3.64 -5.13 3.33
CA THR A 368 -2.88 -5.57 4.51
C THR A 368 -1.88 -6.67 4.15
N ALA A 369 -2.25 -7.59 3.25
CA ALA A 369 -1.28 -8.53 2.67
C ALA A 369 -0.07 -7.82 2.03
N MET A 370 -0.30 -6.81 1.19
CA MET A 370 0.76 -6.09 0.47
C MET A 370 1.61 -5.16 1.36
N PHE A 371 0.98 -4.44 2.29
CA PHE A 371 1.63 -3.37 3.05
C PHE A 371 2.11 -3.79 4.44
N GLU A 372 1.36 -4.65 5.12
CA GLU A 372 1.71 -5.13 6.46
C GLU A 372 2.48 -6.46 6.41
N GLY A 373 2.43 -7.16 5.27
CA GLY A 373 3.06 -8.47 5.10
C GLY A 373 2.41 -9.55 5.95
N LYS A 374 1.14 -9.35 6.33
CA LYS A 374 0.34 -10.29 7.12
C LYS A 374 -1.08 -10.37 6.61
N ALA A 375 -1.58 -11.59 6.43
CA ALA A 375 -2.96 -11.82 6.03
C ALA A 375 -3.46 -13.21 6.45
N VAL A 376 -4.78 -13.38 6.48
CA VAL A 376 -5.42 -14.71 6.44
C VAL A 376 -5.73 -15.09 4.99
N CYS A 377 -6.29 -16.28 4.76
CA CYS A 377 -6.57 -16.82 3.42
C CYS A 377 -7.22 -15.82 2.45
N HIS A 378 -8.15 -15.01 2.95
CA HIS A 378 -8.84 -13.99 2.17
C HIS A 378 -7.88 -12.94 1.58
N GLY A 379 -6.93 -12.42 2.36
CA GLY A 379 -5.98 -11.41 1.87
C GLY A 379 -5.00 -11.98 0.83
N TYR A 380 -4.55 -13.22 1.01
CA TYR A 380 -3.72 -13.93 0.03
C TYR A 380 -4.44 -14.11 -1.31
N ALA A 381 -5.68 -14.62 -1.27
CA ALA A 381 -6.46 -14.89 -2.46
C ALA A 381 -6.76 -13.60 -3.25
N LEU A 382 -7.12 -12.52 -2.54
CA LEU A 382 -7.39 -11.21 -3.14
C LEU A 382 -6.13 -10.57 -3.76
N LEU A 383 -4.97 -10.67 -3.08
CA LEU A 383 -3.72 -10.11 -3.60
C LEU A 383 -3.26 -10.88 -4.85
N THR A 384 -3.28 -12.22 -4.79
CA THR A 384 -2.96 -13.10 -5.90
C THR A 384 -3.87 -12.83 -7.10
N TYR A 385 -5.18 -12.70 -6.87
CA TYR A 385 -6.16 -12.35 -7.90
C TYR A 385 -5.81 -11.04 -8.61
N LYS A 386 -5.51 -9.96 -7.86
CA LYS A 386 -5.19 -8.66 -8.47
C LYS A 386 -3.90 -8.74 -9.27
N MET A 387 -2.84 -9.34 -8.72
CA MET A 387 -1.54 -9.39 -9.37
C MET A 387 -1.57 -10.20 -10.67
N LEU A 388 -2.21 -11.37 -10.68
CA LEU A 388 -2.33 -12.24 -11.86
C LEU A 388 -3.19 -11.62 -12.96
N ASN A 389 -4.39 -11.11 -12.63
CA ASN A 389 -5.25 -10.47 -13.63
C ASN A 389 -4.56 -9.25 -14.26
N LYS A 390 -3.74 -8.50 -13.49
CA LYS A 390 -3.04 -7.32 -13.99
C LYS A 390 -1.92 -7.63 -14.99
N VAL A 391 -1.39 -8.85 -14.99
CA VAL A 391 -0.43 -9.33 -16.01
C VAL A 391 -1.08 -10.15 -17.12
N GLY A 392 -2.42 -10.19 -17.16
CA GLY A 392 -3.20 -10.86 -18.19
C GLY A 392 -3.39 -12.36 -17.98
N ILE A 393 -3.17 -12.87 -16.75
CA ILE A 393 -3.47 -14.24 -16.38
C ILE A 393 -4.88 -14.26 -15.80
N GLU A 394 -5.82 -14.92 -16.51
CA GLU A 394 -7.19 -15.06 -16.01
C GLU A 394 -7.15 -15.80 -14.66
N CYS A 395 -7.63 -15.12 -13.62
CA CYS A 395 -7.68 -15.65 -12.27
C CYS A 395 -9.08 -15.43 -11.69
N ARG A 396 -9.61 -16.44 -10.98
CA ARG A 396 -10.92 -16.44 -10.33
C ARG A 396 -10.75 -16.71 -8.84
N LEU A 397 -11.69 -16.23 -8.03
CA LEU A 397 -11.77 -16.56 -6.61
C LEU A 397 -12.71 -17.75 -6.41
N ILE A 398 -12.30 -18.70 -5.58
CA ILE A 398 -13.13 -19.85 -5.23
C ILE A 398 -13.19 -20.04 -3.73
N ASN A 399 -14.37 -20.39 -3.23
CA ASN A 399 -14.66 -20.49 -1.82
C ASN A 399 -15.03 -21.92 -1.43
N SER A 400 -14.75 -22.22 -0.17
CA SER A 400 -15.25 -23.37 0.58
C SER A 400 -15.92 -22.84 1.86
N ILE A 401 -16.23 -23.73 2.80
CA ILE A 401 -16.92 -23.36 4.05
C ILE A 401 -16.09 -22.35 4.87
N ASP A 402 -14.78 -22.52 4.94
CA ASP A 402 -13.88 -21.78 5.83
C ASP A 402 -12.60 -21.27 5.13
N HIS A 403 -12.47 -21.48 3.81
CA HIS A 403 -11.27 -21.14 3.06
C HIS A 403 -11.57 -20.57 1.67
N ILE A 404 -10.68 -19.70 1.18
CA ILE A 404 -10.75 -19.05 -0.13
C ILE A 404 -9.36 -19.06 -0.79
N TRP A 405 -9.32 -19.38 -2.08
CA TRP A 405 -8.08 -19.41 -2.88
C TRP A 405 -8.38 -19.08 -4.35
N ASN A 406 -7.43 -19.35 -5.26
CA ASN A 406 -7.51 -18.96 -6.65
C ASN A 406 -7.66 -20.15 -7.63
N LEU A 407 -8.42 -19.93 -8.70
CA LEU A 407 -8.29 -20.70 -9.94
C LEU A 407 -7.56 -19.85 -10.96
N VAL A 408 -6.56 -20.43 -11.62
CA VAL A 408 -5.66 -19.73 -12.55
C VAL A 408 -5.63 -20.42 -13.90
N LYS A 409 -5.63 -19.64 -14.97
CA LYS A 409 -5.66 -20.18 -16.33
C LYS A 409 -4.31 -20.01 -17.02
N ILE A 410 -3.65 -21.14 -17.25
CA ILE A 410 -2.33 -21.20 -17.86
C ILE A 410 -2.44 -21.97 -19.18
N ASP A 411 -2.08 -21.32 -20.29
CA ASP A 411 -2.19 -21.85 -21.66
C ASP A 411 -3.55 -22.52 -21.96
N GLY A 412 -4.62 -21.83 -21.55
CA GLY A 412 -5.99 -22.24 -21.80
C GLY A 412 -6.54 -23.34 -20.88
N LYS A 413 -5.74 -23.81 -19.91
CA LYS A 413 -6.15 -24.82 -18.92
C LYS A 413 -6.25 -24.19 -17.54
N TRP A 414 -7.22 -24.62 -16.74
CA TRP A 414 -7.42 -24.12 -15.39
C TRP A 414 -6.73 -25.00 -14.35
N TYR A 415 -6.24 -24.37 -13.29
CA TYR A 415 -5.61 -25.04 -12.15
C TYR A 415 -6.02 -24.37 -10.84
N HIS A 416 -5.94 -25.09 -9.74
CA HIS A 416 -6.04 -24.50 -8.40
C HIS A 416 -4.68 -24.00 -7.96
N LEU A 417 -4.63 -22.74 -7.49
CA LEU A 417 -3.47 -22.11 -6.89
C LEU A 417 -3.84 -21.58 -5.51
N ASP A 418 -3.19 -22.11 -4.48
CA ASP A 418 -3.45 -21.72 -3.09
C ASP A 418 -2.18 -21.22 -2.41
N CYS A 419 -1.93 -19.92 -2.58
CA CYS A 419 -0.82 -19.23 -1.94
C CYS A 419 -0.86 -19.34 -0.41
N THR A 420 -2.04 -19.43 0.21
CA THR A 420 -2.12 -19.54 1.67
C THR A 420 -1.59 -20.88 2.16
N TRP A 421 -1.95 -21.95 1.46
CA TRP A 421 -1.46 -23.27 1.83
C TRP A 421 -0.06 -23.56 1.33
N ASP A 422 0.48 -22.81 0.39
CA ASP A 422 1.90 -22.85 0.03
C ASP A 422 2.79 -22.01 0.97
N ASP A 423 2.21 -21.16 1.82
CA ASP A 423 2.91 -20.42 2.87
C ASP A 423 3.26 -21.36 4.04
N GLY A 424 4.56 -21.52 4.33
CA GLY A 424 5.05 -22.36 5.42
C GLY A 424 5.52 -21.54 6.64
N ASP A 425 6.18 -22.21 7.59
CA ASP A 425 6.56 -21.57 8.85
C ASP A 425 7.68 -20.52 8.68
N GLY A 426 7.29 -19.24 8.61
CA GLY A 426 8.09 -18.08 9.01
C GLY A 426 9.41 -17.81 8.26
N ASN A 427 9.66 -18.50 7.13
CA ASN A 427 10.68 -18.20 6.09
C ASN A 427 10.77 -19.30 5.00
N THR A 428 9.93 -20.33 5.02
CA THR A 428 9.90 -21.40 4.01
C THR A 428 8.53 -21.45 3.36
N TYR A 429 8.48 -21.58 2.04
CA TYR A 429 7.26 -21.87 1.30
C TYR A 429 7.48 -23.07 0.39
N PHE A 430 6.41 -23.64 -0.12
CA PHE A 430 6.43 -24.85 -0.95
C PHE A 430 5.55 -24.67 -2.20
N TYR A 431 5.42 -25.74 -2.99
CA TYR A 431 4.58 -25.79 -4.20
C TYR A 431 3.58 -26.95 -4.11
N GLY A 432 3.06 -27.18 -2.90
CA GLY A 432 2.14 -28.26 -2.57
C GLY A 432 0.74 -28.03 -3.12
N TYR A 433 0.32 -26.75 -3.19
CA TYR A 433 -0.96 -26.30 -3.72
C TYR A 433 -0.80 -25.38 -4.93
N TYR A 434 0.33 -25.56 -5.63
CA TYR A 434 0.65 -24.84 -6.86
C TYR A 434 0.14 -25.61 -8.08
N ASN A 435 -0.84 -25.03 -8.78
CA ASN A 435 -1.45 -25.53 -10.01
C ASN A 435 -1.95 -26.98 -9.94
N LEU A 436 -2.79 -27.27 -8.95
CA LEU A 436 -3.41 -28.58 -8.76
C LEU A 436 -4.60 -28.81 -9.72
N THR A 437 -4.84 -30.08 -10.01
CA THR A 437 -6.11 -30.57 -10.60
C THR A 437 -7.23 -30.64 -9.56
N ASP A 438 -8.48 -30.72 -10.02
CA ASP A 438 -9.66 -31.03 -9.23
C ASP A 438 -9.44 -32.32 -8.42
N GLU A 439 -8.86 -33.37 -9.03
CA GLU A 439 -8.58 -34.64 -8.36
C GLU A 439 -7.53 -34.49 -7.25
N GLN A 440 -6.49 -33.70 -7.48
CA GLN A 440 -5.43 -33.47 -6.50
C GLN A 440 -5.91 -32.64 -5.31
N ILE A 441 -6.64 -31.55 -5.53
CA ILE A 441 -7.12 -30.69 -4.43
C ILE A 441 -8.33 -31.28 -3.70
N ALA A 442 -9.11 -32.14 -4.34
CA ALA A 442 -10.21 -32.88 -3.70
C ALA A 442 -9.74 -33.92 -2.66
N GLN A 443 -8.44 -34.16 -2.54
CA GLN A 443 -7.91 -35.08 -1.52
C GLN A 443 -8.13 -34.55 -0.10
N ASP A 444 -8.10 -33.23 0.10
CA ASP A 444 -8.25 -32.58 1.41
C ASP A 444 -9.20 -31.37 1.41
N ARG A 445 -9.65 -30.89 0.24
CA ARG A 445 -10.60 -29.77 0.12
C ARG A 445 -11.92 -30.16 -0.52
N THR A 446 -12.92 -29.35 -0.21
CA THR A 446 -14.18 -29.26 -0.94
C THR A 446 -14.41 -27.79 -1.30
N TRP A 447 -15.05 -27.51 -2.43
CA TRP A 447 -15.32 -26.15 -2.88
C TRP A 447 -16.65 -26.05 -3.61
N ASP A 448 -17.13 -24.82 -3.76
CA ASP A 448 -18.26 -24.52 -4.63
C ASP A 448 -17.79 -24.48 -6.09
N PRO A 449 -18.24 -25.42 -6.96
CA PRO A 449 -17.76 -25.48 -8.34
C PRO A 449 -18.14 -24.22 -9.13
N VAL A 450 -17.19 -23.71 -9.91
CA VAL A 450 -17.44 -22.59 -10.82
C VAL A 450 -17.95 -23.14 -12.16
N PRO A 451 -19.18 -22.79 -12.60
CA PRO A 451 -19.73 -23.33 -13.84
C PRO A 451 -18.82 -23.06 -15.05
N GLY A 452 -18.53 -24.11 -15.81
CA GLY A 452 -17.71 -24.04 -17.02
C GLY A 452 -16.19 -24.05 -16.79
N ILE A 453 -15.74 -24.19 -15.54
CA ILE A 453 -14.32 -24.36 -15.20
C ILE A 453 -14.07 -25.77 -14.67
N VAL A 454 -13.04 -26.43 -15.20
CA VAL A 454 -12.56 -27.76 -14.76
C VAL A 454 -11.04 -27.79 -14.77
N CYS A 455 -10.45 -28.38 -13.74
CA CYS A 455 -9.00 -28.47 -13.55
C CYS A 455 -8.56 -29.93 -13.71
N ASN A 456 -8.43 -30.44 -14.93
CA ASN A 456 -8.26 -31.89 -15.18
C ASN A 456 -6.94 -32.29 -15.86
N THR A 457 -5.98 -31.37 -15.94
CA THR A 457 -4.67 -31.62 -16.57
C THR A 457 -3.59 -31.47 -15.52
N ASP A 458 -2.70 -32.46 -15.38
CA ASP A 458 -1.57 -32.36 -14.45
C ASP A 458 -0.54 -31.32 -14.94
N TYR A 459 -0.17 -30.40 -14.06
CA TYR A 459 0.71 -29.29 -14.43
C TYR A 459 2.15 -29.73 -14.72
N LEU A 460 2.67 -30.77 -14.04
CA LEU A 460 4.02 -31.28 -14.32
C LEU A 460 4.07 -31.97 -15.68
N GLU A 461 3.00 -32.65 -16.10
CA GLU A 461 2.89 -33.20 -17.45
C GLU A 461 2.86 -32.11 -18.53
N VAL A 462 2.31 -30.93 -18.23
CA VAL A 462 2.31 -29.76 -19.13
C VAL A 462 3.70 -29.13 -19.22
N LEU A 463 4.41 -29.00 -18.11
CA LEU A 463 5.75 -28.40 -18.07
C LEU A 463 6.82 -29.33 -18.66
N ALA A 464 6.72 -30.64 -18.47
CA ALA A 464 7.73 -31.62 -18.89
C ALA A 464 8.19 -31.50 -20.37
N PRO A 465 7.31 -31.36 -21.38
CA PRO A 465 7.76 -31.16 -22.76
C PRO A 465 8.35 -29.78 -23.04
N LEU A 466 8.15 -28.80 -22.16
CA LEU A 466 8.61 -27.41 -22.30
C LEU A 466 10.00 -27.17 -21.68
N THR A 467 10.57 -28.14 -20.96
CA THR A 467 11.85 -28.01 -20.25
C THR A 467 13.07 -27.85 -21.15
N THR A 468 12.89 -27.88 -22.48
CA THR A 468 13.94 -27.44 -23.41
C THR A 468 14.24 -25.95 -23.27
N ASP A 469 13.27 -25.16 -22.79
CA ASP A 469 13.52 -23.82 -22.29
C ASP A 469 14.15 -23.91 -20.88
N PRO A 470 15.36 -23.37 -20.65
CA PRO A 470 16.03 -23.44 -19.36
C PRO A 470 15.26 -22.81 -18.20
N ALA A 471 14.50 -21.72 -18.46
CA ALA A 471 13.68 -21.08 -17.43
C ALA A 471 12.55 -22.03 -17.00
N ILE A 472 11.87 -22.64 -17.96
CA ILE A 472 10.81 -23.62 -17.68
C ILE A 472 11.37 -24.89 -17.03
N GLY A 473 12.55 -25.36 -17.46
CA GLY A 473 13.24 -26.49 -16.82
C GLY A 473 13.49 -26.24 -15.33
N LYS A 474 13.94 -25.04 -14.97
CA LYS A 474 14.12 -24.64 -13.57
C LYS A 474 12.80 -24.63 -12.79
N ILE A 475 11.73 -24.08 -13.36
CA ILE A 475 10.40 -24.08 -12.74
C ILE A 475 9.92 -25.52 -12.49
N TYR A 476 10.04 -26.39 -13.50
CA TYR A 476 9.66 -27.80 -13.40
C TYR A 476 10.41 -28.50 -12.27
N ASP A 477 11.74 -28.35 -12.19
CA ASP A 477 12.54 -28.97 -11.14
C ASP A 477 12.21 -28.42 -9.74
N GLU A 478 12.00 -27.11 -9.61
CA GLU A 478 11.64 -26.48 -8.32
C GLU A 478 10.29 -26.98 -7.81
N ILE A 479 9.26 -27.02 -8.65
CA ILE A 479 7.94 -27.52 -8.27
C ILE A 479 8.03 -29.01 -7.96
N LYS A 480 8.62 -29.82 -8.85
CA LYS A 480 8.72 -31.26 -8.68
C LYS A 480 9.43 -31.67 -7.39
N ASN A 481 10.49 -30.96 -6.99
CA ASN A 481 11.29 -31.30 -5.82
C ASN A 481 10.72 -30.75 -4.50
N ASN A 482 9.85 -29.74 -4.54
CA ASN A 482 9.29 -29.08 -3.35
C ASN A 482 7.76 -29.21 -3.24
N ARG A 483 7.15 -30.08 -4.04
CA ARG A 483 5.73 -30.46 -3.93
C ARG A 483 5.58 -31.50 -2.81
N TYR A 484 5.68 -31.06 -1.56
CA TYR A 484 5.34 -31.88 -0.40
C TYR A 484 3.86 -31.69 -0.09
N ILE A 485 3.01 -32.57 -0.64
CA ILE A 485 1.64 -32.70 -0.16
C ILE A 485 1.75 -33.48 1.15
N TYR A 486 1.69 -32.78 2.30
CA TYR A 486 1.53 -33.45 3.58
C TYR A 486 0.14 -34.09 3.60
N TYR A 487 0.10 -35.43 3.56
CA TYR A 487 -1.10 -36.24 3.76
C TYR A 487 -1.52 -36.28 5.24
#